data_AF-A0A0G1TMH0-F1
#
_entry.id   AF-A0A0G1TMH0-F1
#
_cell.length_a   1.000
_cell.length_b   1.000
_cell.length_c   1.000
_cell.angle_alpha   90.00
_cell.angle_beta   90.00
_cell.angle_gamma   90.00
#
_symmetry.space_group_name_H-M   'P 1'
#
loop_
_entity.id
_entity.type
_entity.pdbx_description
1 polymer ?
#
loop_
_entity_poly.entity_id
_entity_poly.type
_entity_poly.pdbx_seq_one_letter_code
_entity_poly.pdbx_strand_id
1 'polypeptide(L)'
;MTFNAFLVVAYPVYFFVHYILGAGGVVLGGNLAAWREKLKQAGGFDTQYRFFGDDVSTGKRLRSVGRILFTHKLVVYASPRRFQKQGYFKTTLRYFMNFIWVILFNKPFTK
;
A
#
# COMPACT_ATOMS: atom_id res chain seq x y z
N MET A 1 7.85 -8.62 13.63
CA MET A 1 7.87 -9.21 12.28
C MET A 1 9.23 -8.92 11.67
N THR A 2 9.94 -9.93 11.20
CA THR A 2 11.24 -9.74 10.54
C THR A 2 11.04 -9.21 9.12
N PHE A 3 12.07 -8.60 8.54
CA PHE A 3 12.04 -8.11 7.15
C PHE A 3 11.73 -9.25 6.16
N ASN A 4 12.35 -10.42 6.33
CA ASN A 4 12.09 -11.57 5.48
C ASN A 4 10.63 -12.06 5.60
N ALA A 5 10.07 -12.13 6.81
CA ALA A 5 8.67 -12.51 7.00
C ALA A 5 7.71 -11.53 6.30
N PHE A 6 8.03 -10.23 6.28
CA PHE A 6 7.29 -9.26 5.49
C PHE A 6 7.35 -9.55 3.99
N LEU A 7 8.53 -9.82 3.45
CA LEU A 7 8.69 -10.09 2.02
C LEU A 7 7.95 -11.35 1.57
N VAL A 8 7.94 -12.41 2.38
CA VAL A 8 7.19 -13.65 2.09
C VAL A 8 5.69 -13.39 1.92
N VAL A 9 5.14 -12.39 2.62
CA VAL A 9 3.72 -12.02 2.47
C VAL A 9 3.55 -10.98 1.35
N ALA A 10 4.41 -9.97 1.31
CA ALA A 10 4.26 -8.82 0.41
C ALA A 10 4.43 -9.21 -1.07
N TYR A 11 5.37 -10.09 -1.41
CA TYR A 11 5.60 -10.49 -2.81
C TYR A 11 4.43 -11.27 -3.44
N PRO A 12 3.86 -12.30 -2.78
CA PRO A 12 2.66 -12.97 -3.28
C PRO A 12 1.47 -12.02 -3.41
N VAL A 13 1.24 -11.15 -2.42
CA VAL A 13 0.17 -10.14 -2.48
C VAL A 13 0.38 -9.18 -3.64
N TYR A 14 1.62 -8.68 -3.83
CA TYR A 14 1.99 -7.85 -4.96
C TYR A 14 1.74 -8.58 -6.28
N PHE A 15 2.19 -9.83 -6.41
CA PHE A 15 2.00 -10.61 -7.63
C PHE A 15 0.52 -10.76 -7.97
N PHE A 16 -0.28 -11.16 -6.99
CA PHE A 16 -1.72 -11.35 -7.16
C PHE A 16 -2.43 -10.05 -7.53
N VAL A 17 -2.22 -8.97 -6.78
CA VAL A 17 -2.92 -7.71 -7.03
C VAL A 17 -2.46 -7.04 -8.32
N HIS A 18 -1.17 -7.14 -8.66
CA HIS A 18 -0.60 -6.47 -9.81
C HIS A 18 -0.82 -7.23 -11.13
N TYR A 19 -0.55 -8.53 -11.14
CA TYR A 19 -0.56 -9.34 -12.37
C TYR A 19 -1.86 -10.12 -12.56
N ILE A 20 -2.52 -10.56 -11.49
CA ILE A 20 -3.77 -11.32 -11.60
C ILE A 20 -4.98 -10.37 -11.62
N LEU A 21 -5.09 -9.47 -10.64
CA LEU A 21 -6.23 -8.55 -10.56
C LEU A 21 -6.08 -7.30 -11.44
N GLY A 22 -4.85 -6.91 -11.79
CA GLY A 22 -4.59 -5.63 -12.48
C GLY A 22 -5.04 -4.40 -11.67
N ALA A 23 -5.37 -4.57 -10.39
CA ALA A 23 -6.10 -3.60 -9.59
C ALA A 23 -5.19 -2.65 -8.79
N GLY A 24 -3.87 -2.84 -8.84
CA GLY A 24 -2.92 -2.00 -8.11
C GLY A 24 -1.54 -2.63 -7.96
N GLY A 25 -1.00 -2.54 -6.74
CA GLY A 25 0.23 -3.17 -6.29
C GLY A 25 0.41 -2.95 -4.79
N VAL A 26 1.47 -3.52 -4.20
CA VAL A 26 1.87 -3.20 -2.83
C VAL A 26 2.59 -1.85 -2.85
N VAL A 27 1.91 -0.83 -2.37
CA VAL A 27 2.45 0.52 -2.18
C VAL A 27 2.51 0.78 -0.68
N LEU A 28 3.65 1.26 -0.20
CA LEU A 28 3.83 1.67 1.18
C LEU A 28 3.94 3.19 1.19
N GLY A 29 2.97 3.89 1.78
CA GLY A 29 2.92 5.36 1.70
C GLY A 29 4.21 6.07 2.16
N GLY A 30 4.87 5.54 3.18
CA GLY A 30 6.15 6.09 3.69
C GLY A 30 7.39 5.74 2.85
N ASN A 31 7.27 4.89 1.83
CA ASN A 31 8.35 4.48 0.92
C ASN A 31 7.80 4.33 -0.51
N LEU A 32 7.38 5.46 -1.09
CA LEU A 32 6.81 5.56 -2.44
C LEU A 32 7.55 6.64 -3.23
N ALA A 33 7.94 6.28 -4.46
CA ALA A 33 8.39 7.23 -5.48
C ALA A 33 7.49 7.08 -6.71
N ALA A 34 7.01 8.20 -7.25
CA ALA A 34 6.17 8.23 -8.43
C ALA A 34 6.54 9.42 -9.32
N TRP A 35 6.39 9.23 -10.64
CA TRP A 35 6.54 10.32 -11.59
C TRP A 35 5.44 11.36 -11.35
N ARG A 36 5.83 12.64 -11.24
CA ARG A 36 4.90 13.75 -11.02
C ARG A 36 3.74 13.75 -12.03
N GLU A 37 4.05 13.56 -13.30
CA GLU A 37 3.04 13.58 -14.37
C GLU A 37 2.10 12.38 -14.29
N LYS A 38 2.58 11.21 -13.85
CA LYS A 38 1.71 10.04 -13.62
C LYS A 38 0.83 10.20 -12.40
N LEU A 39 1.34 10.79 -11.32
CA LEU A 39 0.52 11.11 -10.16
C LEU A 39 -0.57 12.13 -10.51
N LYS A 40 -0.25 13.17 -11.30
CA LYS A 40 -1.25 14.12 -11.80
C LYS A 40 -2.27 13.45 -12.72
N GLN A 41 -1.82 12.62 -13.66
CA GLN A 41 -2.70 11.87 -14.57
C GLN A 41 -3.65 10.93 -13.80
N ALA A 42 -3.15 10.31 -12.74
CA ALA A 42 -3.94 9.50 -11.82
C ALA A 42 -4.95 10.34 -11.00
N GLY A 43 -4.77 11.67 -10.96
CA GLY A 43 -5.58 12.66 -10.25
C GLY A 43 -5.13 12.93 -8.80
N GLY A 44 -3.83 12.77 -8.51
CA GLY A 44 -3.22 13.10 -7.22
C GLY A 44 -3.42 12.04 -6.13
N PHE A 45 -3.33 12.48 -4.87
CA PHE A 45 -3.74 11.68 -3.71
C PHE A 45 -5.23 11.86 -3.45
N ASP A 46 -5.92 10.80 -3.05
CA ASP A 46 -7.34 10.89 -2.69
C ASP A 46 -7.47 11.36 -1.24
N THR A 47 -7.94 12.60 -1.06
CA THR A 47 -8.06 13.27 0.24
C THR A 47 -9.23 12.76 1.08
N GLN A 48 -10.10 11.89 0.53
CA GLN A 48 -11.14 11.22 1.31
C GLN A 48 -10.55 10.18 2.27
N TYR A 49 -9.35 9.66 1.98
CA TYR A 49 -8.61 8.77 2.86
C TYR A 49 -7.85 9.58 3.91
N ARG A 50 -8.26 9.47 5.16
CA ARG A 50 -7.62 10.20 6.27
C ARG A 50 -6.31 9.57 6.73
N PHE A 51 -6.21 8.25 6.70
CA PHE A 51 -5.02 7.56 7.23
C PHE A 51 -4.79 6.15 6.68
N PHE A 52 -5.78 5.25 6.70
CA PHE A 52 -5.59 3.88 6.23
C PHE A 52 -6.08 3.73 4.79
N GLY A 53 -5.25 3.13 3.93
CA GLY A 53 -5.64 2.79 2.55
C GLY A 53 -5.45 3.91 1.54
N ASP A 54 -4.89 5.05 1.95
CA ASP A 54 -4.47 6.15 1.06
C ASP A 54 -3.41 5.68 0.07
N ASP A 55 -2.43 4.91 0.56
CA ASP A 55 -1.37 4.28 -0.23
C ASP A 55 -1.93 3.26 -1.23
N VAL A 56 -2.89 2.44 -0.80
CA VAL A 56 -3.57 1.47 -1.67
C VAL A 56 -4.35 2.19 -2.76
N SER A 57 -5.18 3.17 -2.40
CA SER A 57 -5.94 3.99 -3.35
C SER A 57 -5.03 4.64 -4.38
N THR A 58 -3.92 5.24 -3.92
CA THR A 58 -2.89 5.82 -4.78
C THR A 58 -2.29 4.77 -5.72
N GLY A 59 -1.98 3.58 -5.22
CA GLY A 59 -1.52 2.45 -6.02
C GLY A 59 -2.53 2.01 -7.10
N LYS A 60 -3.82 1.92 -6.78
CA LYS A 60 -4.85 1.59 -7.79
C LYS A 60 -4.89 2.62 -8.91
N ARG A 61 -4.85 3.91 -8.55
CA ARG A 61 -4.92 5.02 -9.50
C ARG A 61 -3.65 5.15 -10.33
N LEU A 62 -2.48 4.92 -9.76
CA LEU A 62 -1.22 4.87 -10.52
C LEU A 62 -1.19 3.67 -11.47
N ARG A 63 -1.78 2.53 -11.07
CA ARG A 63 -1.84 1.33 -11.91
C ARG A 63 -2.70 1.50 -13.16
N SER A 64 -3.71 2.36 -13.13
CA SER A 64 -4.54 2.64 -14.31
C SER A 64 -3.83 3.49 -15.36
N VAL A 65 -2.77 4.22 -14.98
CA VAL A 65 -2.01 5.12 -15.88
C VAL A 65 -0.56 4.67 -16.13
N GLY A 66 -0.15 3.56 -15.54
CA GLY A 66 1.22 3.06 -15.62
C GLY A 66 1.47 1.73 -14.90
N ARG A 67 2.76 1.39 -14.77
CA ARG A 67 3.23 0.20 -14.05
C ARG A 67 3.66 0.58 -12.64
N ILE A 68 3.54 -0.37 -11.72
CA ILE A 68 4.00 -0.26 -10.34
C ILE A 68 5.03 -1.36 -10.13
N LEU A 69 6.14 -1.02 -9.50
CA LEU A 69 7.19 -1.96 -9.12
C LEU A 69 7.32 -1.98 -7.61
N PHE A 70 7.09 -3.13 -7.00
CA PHE A 70 7.47 -3.39 -5.62
C PHE A 70 8.85 -4.06 -5.57
N THR A 71 9.79 -3.51 -4.79
CA THR A 71 11.16 -4.03 -4.72
C THR A 71 11.72 -3.98 -3.30
N HIS A 72 12.39 -5.06 -2.88
CA HIS A 72 13.13 -5.12 -1.63
C HIS A 72 14.52 -4.45 -1.70
N LYS A 73 14.94 -3.97 -2.89
CA LYS A 73 16.24 -3.31 -3.09
C LYS A 73 16.27 -1.86 -2.57
N LEU A 74 15.10 -1.27 -2.30
CA LEU A 74 14.95 0.10 -1.81
C LEU A 74 14.30 0.09 -0.43
N VAL A 75 15.13 -0.07 0.60
CA VAL A 75 14.68 -0.21 1.99
C VAL A 75 14.84 1.11 2.73
N VAL A 76 13.78 1.53 3.43
CA VAL A 76 13.80 2.68 4.34
C VAL A 76 13.56 2.17 5.76
N TYR A 77 14.46 2.48 6.68
CA TYR A 77 14.28 2.20 8.10
C TYR A 77 13.47 3.32 8.75
N ALA A 78 12.38 2.95 9.42
CA ALA A 78 11.48 3.89 10.08
C ALA A 78 11.18 3.47 11.52
N SER A 79 10.88 4.45 12.38
CA SER A 79 10.54 4.20 13.78
C SER A 79 9.27 3.34 13.92
N PRO A 80 9.28 2.28 14.74
CA PRO A 80 8.11 1.43 14.98
C PRO A 80 7.13 2.03 16.01
N ARG A 81 7.24 3.32 16.36
CA ARG A 81 6.46 3.99 17.43
C ARG A 81 4.97 3.63 17.45
N ARG A 82 4.31 3.57 16.28
CA ARG A 82 2.87 3.23 16.19
C ARG A 82 2.60 1.77 16.57
N PHE A 83 3.44 0.85 16.10
CA PHE A 83 3.33 -0.57 16.41
C PHE A 83 3.59 -0.83 17.90
N GLN A 84 4.54 -0.10 18.52
CA GLN A 84 4.77 -0.16 19.96
C GLN A 84 3.56 0.36 20.76
N LYS A 85 2.96 1.48 20.33
CA LYS A 85 1.80 2.08 21.02
C LYS A 85 0.50 1.29 20.84
N GLN A 86 0.26 0.72 19.66
CA GLN A 86 -1.03 0.11 19.30
C GLN A 86 -1.01 -1.42 19.28
N GLY A 87 0.16 -2.03 19.41
CA GLY A 87 0.39 -3.46 19.32
C GLY A 87 0.65 -3.93 17.89
N TYR A 88 1.71 -4.71 17.70
CA TYR A 88 2.17 -5.13 16.37
C TYR A 88 1.08 -5.85 15.56
N PHE A 89 0.48 -6.88 16.16
CA PHE A 89 -0.54 -7.69 15.48
C PHE A 89 -1.77 -6.87 15.08
N LYS A 90 -2.31 -6.09 16.02
CA LYS A 90 -3.49 -5.25 15.80
C LYS A 90 -3.27 -4.21 14.70
N THR A 91 -2.11 -3.55 14.70
CA THR A 91 -1.76 -2.57 13.66
C THR A 91 -1.56 -3.24 12.31
N THR A 92 -0.81 -4.34 12.23
CA THR A 92 -0.59 -5.08 10.97
C THR A 92 -1.92 -5.57 10.37
N LEU A 93 -2.77 -6.20 11.18
CA LEU A 93 -4.08 -6.67 10.72
C LEU A 93 -4.95 -5.52 10.22
N ARG A 94 -4.91 -4.36 10.89
CA ARG A 94 -5.65 -3.17 10.46
C ARG A 94 -5.18 -2.65 9.10
N TYR A 95 -3.87 -2.57 8.88
CA TYR A 95 -3.34 -2.20 7.55
C TYR A 95 -3.76 -3.21 6.48
N PHE A 96 -3.66 -4.51 6.78
CA PHE A 96 -4.01 -5.57 5.85
C PHE A 96 -5.51 -5.58 5.48
N MET A 97 -6.39 -5.40 6.46
CA MET A 97 -7.83 -5.32 6.22
C MET A 97 -8.21 -4.09 5.39
N ASN A 98 -7.61 -2.93 5.67
CA ASN A 98 -7.83 -1.75 4.83
C ASN A 98 -7.29 -1.95 3.41
N PHE A 99 -6.16 -2.64 3.25
CA PHE A 99 -5.63 -2.98 1.93
C PHE A 99 -6.64 -3.77 1.11
N ILE A 100 -7.17 -4.87 1.66
CA ILE A 100 -8.18 -5.68 0.98
C ILE A 100 -9.44 -4.85 0.68
N TRP A 101 -9.92 -4.08 1.66
CA TRP A 101 -11.17 -3.33 1.53
C TRP A 101 -11.08 -2.23 0.45
N VAL A 102 -9.92 -1.57 0.32
CA VAL A 102 -9.71 -0.58 -0.74
C VAL A 102 -9.57 -1.25 -2.11
N ILE A 103 -8.88 -2.40 -2.20
CA ILE A 103 -8.80 -3.17 -3.45
C ILE A 103 -10.20 -3.59 -3.93
N LEU A 104 -11.07 -4.06 -3.04
CA LEU A 104 -12.39 -4.58 -3.41
C LEU A 104 -13.49 -3.50 -3.51
N PHE A 105 -13.49 -2.52 -2.60
CA PHE A 105 -14.64 -1.62 -2.41
C PHE A 105 -14.32 -0.12 -2.57
N ASN A 106 -13.06 0.26 -2.85
CA ASN A 106 -12.63 1.66 -2.98
C ASN A 106 -12.99 2.56 -1.79
N LYS A 107 -13.02 1.99 -0.58
CA LYS A 107 -13.21 2.73 0.68
C LYS A 107 -12.38 2.08 1.79
N PRO A 108 -12.01 2.79 2.85
CA PRO A 108 -11.29 2.18 3.97
C PRO A 108 -12.22 1.28 4.79
N PHE A 109 -11.67 0.22 5.38
CA PHE A 109 -12.38 -0.63 6.32
C PHE A 109 -12.58 0.09 7.67
N THR A 110 -11.56 0.82 8.10
CA THR A 110 -11.61 1.64 9.32
C THR A 110 -11.77 3.11 8.98
N LYS A 111 -12.68 3.81 9.66
CA LYS A 111 -12.81 5.27 9.58
C LYS A 111 -11.63 5.99 10.24
#